data_AF-A0ABD0MI89-F1
#
_entry.id   AF-A0ABD0MI89-F1
#
_cell.length_a   1.000
_cell.length_b   1.000
_cell.length_c   1.000
_cell.angle_alpha   90.00
_cell.angle_beta   90.00
_cell.angle_gamma   90.00
#
_symmetry.space_group_name_H-M   'P 1'
#
loop_
_entity.id
_entity.type
_entity.pdbx_description
1 polymer ?
#
loop_
_entity_poly.entity_id
_entity_poly.type
_entity_poly.pdbx_seq_one_letter_code
_entity_poly.pdbx_strand_id
1 'polypeptide(L)' 'NWNEDFLFGYQFLNGSNPVMISKCMNLPDKFAVTQEMVEGSLDRGRSLQEELKVRKK' A
#
# COMPACT_ATOMS: atom_id res chain seq x y z
N ASN A 1 6.29 11.92 16.41
CA ASN A 1 5.64 10.77 15.75
C ASN A 1 5.71 10.86 14.22
N TRP A 2 6.63 11.66 13.64
CA TRP A 2 6.84 11.69 12.17
C TRP A 2 7.42 10.37 11.62
N ASN A 3 7.95 9.55 12.53
CA ASN A 3 8.60 8.27 12.33
C ASN A 3 7.67 7.06 12.53
N GLU A 4 6.35 7.27 12.67
CA GLU A 4 5.36 6.20 12.79
C GLU A 4 4.65 5.99 11.45
N ASP A 5 4.75 4.77 10.90
CA ASP A 5 4.18 4.42 9.59
C ASP A 5 2.67 4.70 9.49
N PHE A 6 1.94 4.50 10.60
CA PHE A 6 0.52 4.80 10.69
C PHE A 6 0.22 6.28 10.41
N LEU A 7 0.96 7.19 11.05
CA LEU A 7 0.76 8.63 10.86
C LEU A 7 1.29 9.12 9.51
N PHE A 8 2.33 8.48 8.97
CA PHE A 8 2.76 8.72 7.60
C PHE A 8 1.64 8.37 6.60
N GLY A 9 1.04 7.18 6.72
CA GLY A 9 -0.08 6.73 5.89
C GLY A 9 -1.34 7.59 6.04
N TYR A 10 -1.69 7.97 7.27
CA TYR A 10 -2.88 8.77 7.58
C TYR A 10 -2.91 10.12 6.84
N GLN A 11 -1.75 10.75 6.65
CA GLN A 11 -1.63 12.04 5.98
C GLN A 11 -2.04 12.00 4.50
N PHE A 12 -1.91 10.84 3.82
CA PHE A 12 -2.35 10.71 2.43
C PHE A 12 -3.87 10.75 2.25
N LEU A 13 -4.64 10.58 3.34
CA LEU A 13 -6.11 10.65 3.33
C LEU A 13 -6.67 11.87 4.07
N ASN A 14 -5.96 12.41 5.05
CA ASN A 14 -6.47 13.46 5.94
C ASN A 14 -5.48 14.60 6.20
N GLY A 15 -4.27 14.53 5.64
CA GLY A 15 -3.24 15.56 5.80
C GLY A 15 -3.48 16.76 4.88
N SER A 16 -2.46 17.61 4.74
CA SER A 16 -2.55 18.83 3.94
C SER A 16 -2.74 18.60 2.43
N ASN A 17 -2.44 17.40 1.92
CA ASN A 17 -2.59 17.06 0.49
C ASN A 17 -3.19 15.66 0.25
N PRO A 18 -4.50 15.47 0.51
CA PRO A 18 -5.15 14.16 0.50
C PRO A 18 -5.72 13.75 -0.88
N VAL A 19 -5.05 14.11 -1.97
CA VAL A 19 -5.59 13.92 -3.35
C VAL A 19 -4.80 12.93 -4.21
N MET A 20 -3.63 12.48 -3.74
CA MET A 20 -2.67 11.74 -4.57
C MET A 20 -2.83 10.22 -4.48
N ILE A 21 -3.25 9.68 -3.34
CA ILE A 21 -3.32 8.23 -3.13
C ILE A 21 -4.46 7.62 -3.93
N SER A 22 -4.18 6.52 -4.63
CA SER A 22 -5.15 5.82 -5.44
C SER A 22 -4.99 4.31 -5.30
N LYS A 23 -6.07 3.57 -5.51
CA LYS A 23 -6.04 2.11 -5.39
C LYS A 23 -5.29 1.51 -6.59
N CYS A 24 -4.18 0.84 -6.31
CA CYS A 24 -3.40 0.12 -7.30
C CYS A 24 -3.99 -1.28 -7.52
N MET A 25 -4.36 -1.60 -8.77
CA MET A 25 -4.85 -2.94 -9.15
C MET A 25 -3.76 -3.78 -9.85
N ASN A 26 -2.74 -3.13 -10.40
CA ASN A 26 -1.57 -3.74 -11.05
C ASN A 26 -0.37 -2.83 -10.80
N LEU A 27 0.78 -3.40 -10.46
CA LEU A 27 2.00 -2.64 -10.27
C LEU A 27 2.46 -2.01 -11.60
N PRO A 28 2.92 -0.75 -11.59
CA PRO A 28 3.58 -0.17 -12.75
C PRO A 28 4.84 -0.98 -13.12
N ASP A 29 5.10 -1.17 -14.41
CA ASP A 29 6.27 -1.96 -14.89
C ASP A 29 7.62 -1.45 -14.37
N LYS A 30 7.72 -0.13 -14.16
CA LYS A 30 8.92 0.53 -13.63
C LYS A 30 9.07 0.39 -12.11
N PHE A 31 8.06 -0.16 -11.43
CA PHE A 31 8.04 -0.34 -9.98
C PHE A 31 8.04 -1.83 -9.63
N ALA A 32 9.21 -2.45 -9.82
CA ALA A 32 9.43 -3.89 -9.69
C ALA A 32 9.50 -4.35 -8.22
N VAL A 33 8.41 -4.20 -7.47
CA VAL A 33 8.25 -4.75 -6.12
C VAL A 33 7.95 -6.25 -6.21
N THR A 34 8.68 -7.06 -5.43
CA THR A 34 8.49 -8.52 -5.39
C THR A 34 7.77 -8.97 -4.11
N GLN A 35 7.34 -10.24 -4.06
CA GLN A 35 6.64 -10.82 -2.93
C GLN A 35 7.49 -10.77 -1.64
N GLU A 36 8.77 -11.09 -1.76
CA GLU A 36 9.71 -11.23 -0.64
C GLU A 36 9.97 -9.87 0.03
N MET A 37 9.93 -8.78 -0.74
CA MET A 37 10.14 -7.42 -0.24
C MET A 37 9.02 -6.96 0.71
N VAL A 38 7.81 -7.50 0.55
CA VAL A 38 6.61 -7.05 1.26
C VAL A 38 6.02 -8.08 2.20
N GLU A 39 6.61 -9.28 2.27
CA GLU A 39 6.08 -10.41 3.04
C GLU A 39 5.79 -10.04 4.50
N GLY A 40 6.71 -9.32 5.16
CA GLY A 40 6.52 -8.86 6.54
C GLY A 40 5.44 -7.79 6.72
N SER A 41 4.97 -7.17 5.64
CA SER A 41 3.92 -6.15 5.65
C SER A 41 2.53 -6.71 5.29
N LEU A 42 2.46 -7.94 4.75
CA LEU A 42 1.19 -8.59 4.37
C LEU A 42 0.66 -9.41 5.55
N ASP A 43 -0.48 -9.01 6.12
CA ASP A 43 -1.03 -9.59 7.35
C ASP A 43 -2.13 -10.63 7.11
N ARG A 44 -2.56 -10.83 5.86
CA ARG A 44 -3.74 -11.66 5.51
C ARG A 44 -3.42 -13.07 5.03
N GLY A 45 -2.13 -13.44 5.01
CA GLY A 45 -1.68 -14.72 4.45
C GLY A 45 -1.92 -14.86 2.95
N ARG A 46 -2.06 -13.73 2.23
CA ARG A 46 -2.26 -13.68 0.78
C ARG A 46 -0.99 -13.17 0.11
N SER A 47 -0.82 -13.54 -1.16
CA SER A 47 0.24 -12.99 -2.00
C SER A 47 -0.02 -11.53 -2.36
N LEU A 48 1.04 -10.81 -2.73
CA LEU A 48 1.01 -9.45 -3.26
C LEU A 48 0.03 -9.33 -4.45
N GLN A 49 0.04 -10.32 -5.34
CA GLN A 49 -0.83 -10.36 -6.52
C GLN A 49 -2.32 -10.52 -6.17
N GLU A 50 -2.63 -11.24 -5.10
CA GLU A 50 -4.00 -11.36 -4.60
C GLU A 50 -4.46 -10.08 -3.92
N GLU A 51 -3.62 -9.46 -3.08
CA GLU A 51 -3.96 -8.20 -2.39
C GLU A 51 -4.25 -7.05 -3.38
N LEU A 52 -3.53 -6.96 -4.49
CA LEU A 52 -3.79 -5.97 -5.55
C LEU A 52 -5.19 -6.13 -6.16
N LYS A 53 -5.71 -7.34 -6.25
CA LYS A 53 -7.03 -7.63 -6.86
C LYS A 53 -8.19 -7.49 -5.89
N VAL A 54 -7.94 -7.60 -4.58
CA VAL A 54 -8.98 -7.54 -3.55
C VAL A 54 -9.62 -6.15 -3.50
N ARG A 55 -10.95 -6.06 -3.62
CA ARG A 55 -11.69 -4.85 -3.24
C ARG A 55 -11.96 -4.91 -1.74
N LYS A 56 -11.25 -4.10 -0.96
CA LYS A 56 -11.71 -3.78 0.40
C LYS A 56 -12.98 -2.92 0.25
N LYS A 57 -14.11 -3.42 0.76
CA LYS A 57 -15.37 -2.69 0.87
C LYS A 57 -15.28 -1.68 2.00
#